data_AF-A0A916LJQ2-F1
#
_entry.id   AF-A0A916LJQ2-F1
#
_cell.length_a   1.000
_cell.length_b   1.000
_cell.length_c   1.000
_cell.angle_alpha   90.00
_cell.angle_beta   90.00
_cell.angle_gamma   90.00
#
_symmetry.space_group_name_H-M   'P 1'
#
loop_
_entity.id
_entity.type
_entity.pdbx_description
1 polymer ?
#
loop_
_entity_poly.entity_id
_entity_poly.type
_entity_poly.pdbx_seq_one_letter_code
_entity_poly.pdbx_strand_id
1 'polypeptide(L)'
;IGKIFDGIISGVVEFGLFVEINDVLVEGLVKVKDLTDDYYIYDETQYALIGKYTKKMYRLGDKVKVRVVRVDETMREIDFVLLGKISR
;
A
#
# COMPACT_ATOMS: atom_id res chain seq x y z
N ILE A 1 -3.96 -16.41 -3.33
CA ILE A 1 -2.77 -15.67 -3.81
C ILE A 1 -3.01 -15.24 -5.26
N GLY A 2 -2.57 -14.05 -5.68
CA GLY A 2 -2.69 -13.53 -7.05
C GLY A 2 -3.95 -12.71 -7.35
N LYS A 3 -4.94 -12.70 -6.45
CA LYS A 3 -6.16 -11.90 -6.59
C LYS A 3 -5.86 -10.40 -6.40
N ILE A 4 -6.57 -9.58 -7.16
CA ILE A 4 -6.49 -8.11 -7.12
C ILE A 4 -7.71 -7.58 -6.35
N PHE A 5 -7.49 -6.63 -5.47
CA PHE A 5 -8.52 -5.98 -4.68
C PHE A 5 -8.37 -4.47 -4.70
N ASP A 6 -9.49 -3.79 -4.52
CA ASP A 6 -9.52 -2.37 -4.22
C ASP A 6 -9.36 -2.22 -2.69
N GLY A 7 -8.48 -1.32 -2.29
CA GLY A 7 -8.20 -1.04 -0.88
C GLY A 7 -8.02 0.43 -0.62
N ILE A 8 -7.97 0.77 0.67
CA ILE A 8 -7.70 2.12 1.17
C ILE A 8 -6.43 2.06 1.99
N ILE A 9 -5.52 3.01 1.78
CA ILE A 9 -4.34 3.14 2.65
C ILE A 9 -4.82 3.56 4.04
N SER A 10 -4.69 2.65 5.01
CA SER A 10 -5.07 2.81 6.43
C SER A 10 -3.91 3.29 7.30
N GLY A 11 -2.68 3.20 6.81
CA GLY A 11 -1.49 3.67 7.51
C GLY A 11 -0.30 3.86 6.59
N VAL A 12 0.58 4.81 6.94
CA VAL A 12 1.81 5.11 6.21
C VAL A 12 2.96 5.13 7.21
N VAL A 13 4.02 4.38 6.90
CA VAL A 13 5.24 4.30 7.69
C VAL A 13 6.45 4.30 6.76
N GLU A 14 7.64 4.53 7.30
CA GLU A 14 8.87 4.63 6.49
C GLU A 14 9.12 3.41 5.60
N PHE A 15 8.79 2.21 6.10
CA PHE A 15 9.04 0.96 5.38
C PHE A 15 7.87 0.49 4.50
N GLY A 16 6.73 1.20 4.46
CA GLY A 16 5.58 0.72 3.70
C GLY A 16 4.24 1.41 3.95
N LEU A 17 3.20 0.78 3.39
CA LEU A 17 1.81 1.23 3.44
C LEU A 17 0.93 0.10 3.97
N PHE A 18 0.13 0.38 4.99
CA PHE A 18 -0.95 -0.50 5.40
C PHE A 18 -2.16 -0.23 4.51
N VAL A 19 -2.76 -1.30 3.99
CA VAL A 19 -3.91 -1.25 3.09
C VAL A 19 -5.01 -2.14 3.64
N GLU A 20 -6.18 -1.55 3.87
CA GLU A 20 -7.40 -2.24 4.27
C GLU A 20 -8.23 -2.57 3.02
N ILE A 21 -8.69 -3.82 2.90
CA ILE A 21 -9.60 -4.25 1.84
C ILE A 21 -11.03 -4.22 2.36
N ASN A 22 -11.86 -3.34 1.79
CA ASN A 22 -13.25 -3.13 2.21
C ASN A 22 -14.11 -4.40 2.20
N ASP A 23 -13.89 -5.29 1.23
CA ASP A 23 -14.76 -6.46 1.02
C ASP A 23 -14.53 -7.58 2.03
N VAL A 24 -13.35 -7.64 2.64
CA VAL A 24 -12.95 -8.76 3.51
C VAL A 24 -12.53 -8.33 4.91
N LEU A 25 -12.53 -7.03 5.22
CA LEU A 25 -12.13 -6.47 6.53
C LEU A 25 -10.75 -6.99 6.99
N VAL A 26 -9.82 -7.15 6.04
CA VAL A 26 -8.44 -7.55 6.32
C VAL A 26 -7.50 -6.42 5.96
N GLU A 27 -6.50 -6.22 6.79
CA GLU A 27 -5.38 -5.32 6.56
C GLU A 27 -4.14 -6.10 6.10
N GLY A 28 -3.33 -5.46 5.26
CA GLY A 28 -2.04 -6.01 4.87
C GLY A 28 -1.05 -4.93 4.50
N LEU A 29 0.21 -5.34 4.33
CA LEU A 29 1.34 -4.45 4.15
C LEU A 29 1.84 -4.48 2.70
N VAL A 30 1.97 -3.30 2.10
CA VAL A 30 2.81 -3.06 0.93
C VAL A 30 4.16 -2.57 1.42
N LYS A 31 5.23 -3.29 1.14
CA LYS A 31 6.59 -2.87 1.52
C LYS A 31 7.09 -1.84 0.51
N VAL A 32 7.71 -0.77 1.00
CA VAL A 32 8.24 0.31 0.14
C VAL A 32 9.24 -0.22 -0.89
N LYS A 33 10.01 -1.25 -0.54
CA LYS A 33 10.96 -1.93 -1.45
C LYS A 33 10.30 -2.58 -2.68
N ASP A 34 9.01 -2.91 -2.59
CA ASP A 34 8.25 -3.52 -3.68
C ASP A 34 7.66 -2.46 -4.63
N LEU A 35 7.76 -1.17 -4.26
CA LEU A 35 7.43 -0.02 -5.12
C LEU A 35 8.60 0.26 -6.06
N THR A 36 8.66 -0.50 -7.15
CA THR A 36 9.80 -0.48 -8.09
C THR A 36 9.72 0.63 -9.15
N ASP A 37 8.64 1.42 -9.17
CA ASP A 37 8.44 2.48 -10.17
C ASP A 37 9.09 3.82 -9.80
N ASP A 38 9.51 4.01 -8.54
CA ASP A 38 10.21 5.21 -8.07
C ASP A 38 11.01 4.90 -6.78
N TYR A 39 11.83 5.85 -6.34
CA TYR A 39 12.41 5.86 -5.00
C TYR A 39 11.50 6.66 -4.07
N TYR A 40 10.76 5.97 -3.20
CA TYR A 40 9.82 6.58 -2.28
C TYR A 40 10.49 6.99 -0.96
N ILE A 41 10.24 8.24 -0.54
CA ILE A 41 10.73 8.81 0.72
C ILE A 41 9.52 9.11 1.60
N TYR A 42 9.62 8.75 2.88
CA TYR A 42 8.61 9.10 3.86
C TYR A 42 8.73 10.58 4.26
N ASP A 43 7.64 11.30 4.10
CA ASP A 43 7.48 12.67 4.57
C ASP A 43 6.57 12.65 5.80
N GLU A 44 7.18 12.87 6.97
CA GLU A 44 6.48 12.90 8.26
C GLU A 44 5.45 14.02 8.37
N THR A 45 5.69 15.16 7.71
CA THR A 45 4.80 16.32 7.78
C THR A 45 3.52 16.06 6.99
N GLN A 46 3.64 15.35 5.86
CA GLN A 46 2.54 15.01 4.99
C GLN A 46 1.92 13.63 5.28
N TYR A 47 2.52 12.85 6.20
CA TYR A 47 2.17 11.46 6.46
C TYR A 47 2.05 10.65 5.17
N ALA A 48 3.08 10.75 4.31
CA ALA A 48 3.03 10.24 2.94
C ALA A 48 4.35 9.61 2.49
N LEU A 49 4.27 8.59 1.63
CA LEU A 49 5.39 8.17 0.81
C LEU A 49 5.36 8.95 -0.51
N ILE A 50 6.44 9.69 -0.78
CA ILE A 50 6.56 10.56 -1.95
C ILE A 50 7.68 10.06 -2.84
N GLY A 51 7.33 9.74 -4.09
CA GLY A 51 8.28 9.35 -5.13
C GLY A 51 9.22 10.50 -5.46
N LYS A 52 10.53 10.25 -5.39
CA LYS A 52 11.57 11.26 -5.60
C LYS A 52 11.50 11.85 -7.01
N TYR A 53 11.27 11.01 -8.01
CA TYR A 53 11.30 11.39 -9.43
C TYR A 53 9.92 11.72 -9.99
N THR A 54 8.92 10.87 -9.72
CA THR A 54 7.56 11.01 -10.25
C THR A 54 6.69 11.96 -9.43
N LYS A 55 7.09 12.27 -8.19
CA LYS A 55 6.28 13.00 -7.20
C LYS A 55 4.93 12.35 -6.90
N LYS A 56 4.76 11.07 -7.26
CA LYS A 56 3.61 10.27 -6.82
C LYS A 56 3.59 10.25 -5.30
N MET A 57 2.45 10.57 -4.73
CA MET A 57 2.24 10.58 -3.29
C MET A 57 1.26 9.47 -2.94
N TYR A 58 1.61 8.65 -1.95
CA TYR A 58 0.71 7.71 -1.30
C TYR A 58 0.57 8.12 0.16
N ARG A 59 -0.66 8.46 0.57
CA ARG A 59 -1.00 8.96 1.90
C ARG A 59 -2.24 8.25 2.44
N LEU A 60 -2.50 8.45 3.72
CA LEU A 60 -3.70 7.95 4.39
C LEU A 60 -4.98 8.32 3.62
N GLY A 61 -5.89 7.35 3.46
CA GLY A 61 -7.20 7.51 2.80
C GLY A 61 -7.18 7.39 1.28
N ASP A 62 -6.00 7.26 0.65
CA ASP A 62 -5.92 7.04 -0.78
C ASP A 62 -6.47 5.67 -1.19
N LYS A 63 -7.26 5.65 -2.26
CA LYS A 63 -7.75 4.41 -2.87
C LYS A 63 -6.70 3.83 -3.79
N VAL A 64 -6.45 2.53 -3.67
CA VAL A 64 -5.40 1.82 -4.40
C VAL A 64 -5.88 0.45 -4.87
N LYS A 65 -5.24 -0.07 -5.92
CA LYS A 65 -5.33 -1.49 -6.29
C LYS A 65 -4.13 -2.24 -5.74
N VAL A 66 -4.38 -3.35 -5.07
CA VAL A 66 -3.35 -4.23 -4.51
C VAL A 66 -3.54 -5.67 -4.98
N ARG A 67 -2.45 -6.41 -5.06
CA ARG A 67 -2.45 -7.85 -5.35
C ARG A 67 -1.91 -8.63 -4.16
N VAL A 68 -2.64 -9.66 -3.75
CA VAL A 68 -2.21 -10.58 -2.67
C VAL A 68 -1.01 -11.40 -3.14
N VAL A 69 0.12 -11.29 -2.44
CA VAL A 69 1.30 -12.14 -2.72
C VAL A 69 1.54 -13.21 -1.66
N ARG A 70 1.16 -12.95 -0.40
CA ARG A 70 1.23 -13.93 0.69
C ARG A 70 0.07 -13.71 1.65
N VAL A 71 -0.46 -14.79 2.21
CA VAL A 71 -1.44 -14.77 3.30
C VAL A 71 -0.85 -15.58 4.45
N ASP A 72 -0.84 -15.01 5.64
CA ASP A 72 -0.50 -15.69 6.88
C ASP A 72 -1.76 -15.76 7.76
N GLU A 73 -2.45 -16.90 7.72
CA GLU A 73 -3.71 -17.09 8.45
C GLU A 73 -3.52 -17.11 9.97
N THR A 74 -2.33 -17.51 10.43
CA THR A 74 -2.01 -17.58 11.86
C THR A 74 -1.86 -16.18 12.43
N MET A 75 -1.11 -15.33 11.74
CA MET A 75 -0.89 -13.94 12.14
C MET A 75 -2.02 -12.99 11.70
N ARG A 76 -2.92 -13.46 10.82
CA ARG A 76 -3.96 -12.65 10.14
C ARG A 76 -3.37 -11.49 9.34
N GLU A 77 -2.20 -11.72 8.74
CA GLU A 77 -1.48 -10.73 7.95
C GLU A 77 -1.49 -11.09 6.47
N ILE A 78 -1.50 -10.08 5.61
CA ILE A 78 -1.38 -10.24 4.16
C ILE A 78 -0.26 -9.35 3.66
N ASP A 79 0.65 -9.92 2.84
CA ASP A 79 1.58 -9.09 2.07
C ASP A 79 0.93 -8.75 0.72
N PHE A 80 1.04 -7.48 0.34
CA PHE A 80 0.51 -6.94 -0.91
C PHE A 80 1.62 -6.39 -1.80
N VAL A 81 1.36 -6.41 -3.11
CA VAL A 81 2.05 -5.56 -4.08
C VAL A 81 1.08 -4.49 -4.55
N LEU A 82 1.53 -3.23 -4.55
CA LEU A 82 0.77 -2.09 -5.05
C LEU A 82 0.78 -2.10 -6.58
N LEU A 83 -0.41 -2.02 -7.18
CA LEU A 83 -0.56 -1.88 -8.63
C LEU A 83 -0.75 -0.41 -9.05
N GLY A 84 -1.15 0.44 -8.10
CA GLY A 84 -1.25 1.88 -8.30
C GLY A 84 -2.45 2.49 -7.58
N LYS A 85 -2.55 3.82 -7.66
CA LYS A 85 -3.69 4.60 -7.19
C LYS A 85 -4.91 4.43 -8.10
N ILE A 86 -6.08 4.35 -7.50
CA ILE A 86 -7.36 4.50 -8.19
C ILE A 86 -7.68 6.00 -8.20
N SER A 87 -7.39 6.67 -9.31
CA SER A 87 -7.83 8.05 -9.51
C SER A 87 -9.36 8.11 -9.61
N ARG A 88 -9.95 9.20 -9.09
CA ARG A 88 -11.28 9.66 -9.51
C ARG A 88 -11.18 10.31 -10.88
#